data_AF-A0A2S8Z892-F1
#
_entry.id   AF-A0A2S8Z892-F1
#
_cell.length_a   1.000
_cell.length_b   1.000
_cell.length_c   1.000
_cell.angle_alpha   90.00
_cell.angle_beta   90.00
_cell.angle_gamma   90.00
#
_symmetry.space_group_name_H-M   'P 1'
#
loop_
_entity.id
_entity.type
_entity.pdbx_description
1 polymer ?
#
loop_
_entity_poly.entity_id
_entity_poly.type
_entity_poly.pdbx_seq_one_letter_code
_entity_poly.pdbx_strand_id
1 'polypeptide(L)'
;MRFRPALVLVPVLVLLAGCAASPASSPSPSATSATTSPTPSPTPSPTATATATPAPPEPTPEFTGADLVALCTERTRSLATGATYYADMATTEWLDQPSLWFVVIPKTLDGQDSVAVCAIGGNPEAPTFELEGESLPGGVAEIRAELLAGSGGE
;
A
#
# COMPACT_ATOMS: atom_id res chain seq x y z
N MET A 1 -9.22 -16.99 41.64
CA MET A 1 -10.66 -16.69 41.85
C MET A 1 -10.78 -15.43 42.68
N ARG A 2 -11.39 -14.36 42.16
CA ARG A 2 -12.33 -13.49 42.88
C ARG A 2 -12.87 -12.36 41.98
N PHE A 3 -14.19 -12.42 41.81
CA PHE A 3 -15.20 -11.41 41.46
C PHE A 3 -15.17 -10.70 40.08
N ARG A 4 -16.05 -11.16 39.18
CA ARG A 4 -16.95 -10.31 38.38
C ARG A 4 -18.31 -10.26 39.13
N PRO A 5 -19.10 -9.17 39.12
CA PRO A 5 -20.02 -8.95 38.00
C PRO A 5 -20.46 -7.49 37.68
N ALA A 6 -20.88 -7.33 36.42
CA ALA A 6 -22.00 -6.55 35.91
C ALA A 6 -22.21 -5.08 36.33
N LEU A 7 -22.16 -4.17 35.35
CA LEU A 7 -23.27 -3.25 35.16
C LEU A 7 -23.49 -2.97 33.66
N VAL A 8 -24.73 -3.25 33.25
CA VAL A 8 -25.36 -3.00 31.96
C VAL A 8 -25.59 -1.51 31.76
N LEU A 9 -25.34 -0.96 30.56
CA LEU A 9 -26.14 0.14 30.02
C LEU A 9 -25.95 0.28 28.50
N VAL A 10 -27.00 -0.14 27.77
CA VAL A 10 -27.30 0.27 26.39
C VAL A 10 -27.92 1.67 26.46
N PRO A 11 -27.60 2.58 25.52
CA PRO A 11 -28.66 2.99 24.61
C PRO A 11 -28.22 3.11 23.14
N VAL A 12 -29.13 2.61 22.31
CA VAL A 12 -29.31 2.90 20.90
C VAL A 12 -29.38 4.41 20.67
N LEU A 13 -28.63 4.93 19.69
CA LEU A 13 -28.87 6.24 19.09
C LEU A 13 -28.81 6.11 17.56
N VAL A 14 -30.00 6.09 16.99
CA VAL A 14 -30.32 6.26 15.57
C VAL A 14 -30.02 7.70 15.19
N LEU A 15 -29.22 7.93 14.15
CA LEU A 15 -29.16 9.21 13.43
C LEU A 15 -29.09 8.92 11.92
N LEU A 16 -30.27 8.86 11.31
CA LEU A 16 -30.46 9.10 9.88
C LEU A 16 -30.41 10.61 9.62
N ALA A 17 -29.42 11.06 8.84
CA ALA A 17 -29.43 12.30 8.06
C ALA A 17 -28.33 12.12 6.99
N GLY A 18 -28.54 12.18 5.68
CA GLY A 18 -29.50 12.99 4.93
C GLY A 18 -28.87 14.35 4.59
N CYS A 19 -28.14 14.44 3.47
CA CYS A 19 -27.96 15.65 2.61
C CYS A 19 -26.93 15.32 1.51
N ALA A 20 -27.36 14.99 0.30
CA ALA A 20 -27.82 15.88 -0.78
C ALA A 20 -26.65 16.48 -1.59
N ALA A 21 -26.50 15.94 -2.81
CA ALA A 21 -25.61 16.43 -3.85
C ALA A 21 -25.99 17.87 -4.26
N SER A 22 -24.97 18.70 -4.50
CA SER A 22 -25.13 20.06 -5.03
C SER A 22 -24.38 20.20 -6.35
N PRO A 23 -25.06 20.16 -7.51
CA PRO A 23 -24.56 20.69 -8.76
C PRO A 23 -25.18 22.07 -9.04
N ALA A 24 -24.37 23.06 -9.43
CA ALA A 24 -24.84 24.17 -10.25
C ALA A 24 -23.69 24.88 -10.94
N SER A 25 -23.57 24.60 -12.24
CA SER A 25 -22.86 25.41 -13.22
C SER A 25 -23.43 26.83 -13.26
N SER A 26 -22.56 27.83 -13.40
CA SER A 26 -22.95 29.21 -13.70
C SER A 26 -22.44 29.59 -15.09
N PRO A 27 -23.30 29.73 -16.10
CA PRO A 27 -22.95 30.45 -17.32
C PRO A 27 -23.31 31.94 -17.14
N SER A 28 -22.32 32.81 -17.31
CA SER A 28 -22.55 34.24 -17.47
C SER A 28 -22.52 34.59 -18.97
N PRO A 29 -23.64 35.02 -19.58
CA PRO A 29 -23.62 35.64 -20.89
C PRO A 29 -23.43 37.15 -20.73
N SER A 30 -22.47 37.71 -21.46
CA SER A 30 -22.50 39.15 -21.76
C SER A 30 -22.25 39.35 -23.25
N ALA A 31 -23.22 39.97 -23.89
CA ALA A 31 -23.31 40.15 -25.31
C ALA A 31 -22.77 41.52 -25.74
N THR A 32 -22.17 41.51 -26.93
CA THR A 32 -22.25 42.53 -27.99
C THR A 32 -21.71 43.93 -27.73
N SER A 33 -20.72 44.32 -28.54
CA SER A 33 -20.79 45.55 -29.33
C SER A 33 -19.97 45.40 -30.61
N ALA A 34 -20.64 45.65 -31.74
CA ALA A 34 -20.08 45.64 -33.08
C ALA A 34 -19.42 46.99 -33.40
N THR A 35 -18.27 46.96 -34.07
CA THR A 35 -17.75 48.07 -34.87
C THR A 35 -17.00 47.49 -36.08
N THR A 36 -17.31 48.03 -37.26
CA THR A 36 -16.89 47.61 -38.60
C THR A 36 -15.52 48.13 -39.03
N SER A 37 -14.93 47.44 -40.03
CA SER A 37 -13.98 47.92 -41.08
C SER A 37 -12.47 47.71 -40.84
N PRO A 38 -11.60 47.68 -41.88
CA PRO A 38 -11.59 46.88 -43.11
C PRO A 38 -10.34 45.94 -43.23
N THR A 39 -10.39 44.99 -44.17
CA THR A 39 -9.39 43.95 -44.53
C THR A 39 -7.93 44.41 -44.67
N PRO A 40 -6.98 43.61 -44.12
CA PRO A 40 -5.67 43.42 -44.74
C PRO A 40 -5.26 41.93 -44.92
N SER A 41 -4.82 41.62 -46.15
CA SER A 41 -3.81 40.65 -46.62
C SER A 41 -3.60 39.28 -45.92
N PRO A 42 -3.56 38.13 -46.65
CA PRO A 42 -3.24 36.83 -46.07
C PRO A 42 -1.76 36.72 -45.65
N THR A 43 -1.52 36.73 -44.34
CA THR A 43 -0.27 36.28 -43.70
C THR A 43 -0.23 34.75 -43.67
N PRO A 44 0.90 34.09 -43.96
CA PRO A 44 1.02 32.64 -43.77
C PRO A 44 0.85 32.28 -42.29
N SER A 45 -0.13 31.44 -42.00
CA SER A 45 -0.38 30.92 -40.64
C SER A 45 0.82 30.09 -40.19
N PRO A 46 1.40 30.34 -39.00
CA PRO A 46 2.36 29.40 -38.42
C PRO A 46 1.63 28.08 -38.17
N THR A 47 2.19 26.98 -38.68
CA THR A 47 1.83 25.63 -38.24
C THR A 47 1.91 25.61 -36.72
N ALA A 48 0.77 25.37 -36.05
CA ALA A 48 0.76 25.08 -34.64
C ALA A 48 1.59 23.81 -34.44
N THR A 49 2.78 23.96 -33.85
CA THR A 49 3.51 22.82 -33.33
C THR A 49 2.59 22.15 -32.32
N ALA A 50 2.27 20.87 -32.52
CA ALA A 50 1.51 20.11 -31.55
C ALA A 50 2.35 20.08 -30.27
N THR A 51 1.97 20.87 -29.27
CA THR A 51 2.46 20.68 -27.90
C THR A 51 2.15 19.24 -27.53
N ALA A 52 3.20 18.42 -27.40
CA ALA A 52 3.07 17.09 -26.83
C ALA A 52 2.44 17.27 -25.45
N THR A 53 1.24 16.71 -25.27
CA THR A 53 0.66 16.60 -23.94
C THR A 53 1.63 15.79 -23.09
N PRO A 54 1.96 16.22 -21.86
CA PRO A 54 2.79 15.39 -20.98
C PRO A 54 2.08 14.05 -20.81
N ALA A 55 2.78 12.96 -21.14
CA ALA A 55 2.29 11.62 -20.88
C ALA A 55 2.00 11.50 -19.37
N PRO A 56 0.80 11.05 -18.95
CA PRO A 56 0.57 10.55 -17.62
C PRO A 56 1.77 9.72 -17.10
N PRO A 57 2.24 9.97 -15.87
CA PRO A 57 3.31 9.18 -15.28
C PRO A 57 2.87 7.72 -15.25
N GLU A 58 3.76 6.81 -15.66
CA GLU A 58 3.54 5.38 -15.46
C GLU A 58 3.43 5.11 -13.96
N PRO A 59 2.50 4.22 -13.53
CA PRO A 59 2.41 3.86 -12.12
C PRO A 59 3.76 3.24 -11.68
N THR A 60 4.29 3.71 -10.56
CA THR A 60 5.44 3.07 -9.91
C THR A 60 5.08 1.62 -9.61
N PRO A 61 5.92 0.63 -9.95
CA PRO A 61 5.62 -0.76 -9.64
C PRO A 61 5.50 -0.96 -8.12
N GLU A 62 4.38 -1.48 -7.67
CA GLU A 62 4.14 -1.87 -6.28
C GLU A 62 4.40 -3.36 -6.11
N PHE A 63 4.79 -3.78 -4.90
CA PHE A 63 4.94 -5.20 -4.60
C PHE A 63 3.59 -5.93 -4.73
N THR A 64 3.59 -7.06 -5.46
CA THR A 64 2.49 -8.02 -5.31
C THR A 64 2.77 -8.94 -4.11
N GLY A 65 1.73 -9.55 -3.56
CA GLY A 65 1.89 -10.56 -2.50
C GLY A 65 2.80 -11.72 -2.93
N ALA A 66 2.74 -12.12 -4.20
CA ALA A 66 3.60 -13.16 -4.74
C ALA A 66 5.08 -12.75 -4.75
N ASP A 67 5.37 -11.49 -5.11
CA ASP A 67 6.74 -10.96 -5.09
C ASP A 67 7.30 -10.96 -3.67
N LEU A 68 6.51 -10.50 -2.69
CA LEU A 68 6.91 -10.47 -1.27
C LEU A 68 7.23 -11.87 -0.74
N VAL A 69 6.38 -12.85 -1.07
CA VAL A 69 6.56 -14.24 -0.65
C VAL A 69 7.78 -14.87 -1.32
N ALA A 70 7.98 -14.63 -2.62
CA ALA A 70 9.14 -15.11 -3.35
C ALA A 70 10.44 -14.51 -2.80
N LEU A 71 10.46 -13.19 -2.55
CA LEU A 71 11.60 -12.50 -1.95
C LEU A 71 11.94 -13.05 -0.58
N CYS A 72 10.94 -13.20 0.31
CA CYS A 72 11.19 -13.73 1.64
C CYS A 72 11.69 -15.18 1.59
N THR A 73 11.09 -16.02 0.74
CA THR A 73 11.53 -17.41 0.55
C THR A 73 12.99 -17.48 0.08
N GLU A 74 13.36 -16.67 -0.90
CA GLU A 74 14.72 -16.68 -1.45
C GLU A 74 15.75 -16.27 -0.39
N ARG A 75 15.46 -15.21 0.38
CA ARG A 75 16.36 -14.72 1.43
C ARG A 75 16.57 -15.75 2.54
N THR A 76 15.49 -16.37 3.01
CA THR A 76 15.57 -17.33 4.13
C THR A 76 16.01 -18.73 3.70
N ARG A 77 16.06 -19.03 2.40
CA ARG A 77 16.47 -20.35 1.89
C ARG A 77 17.86 -20.77 2.33
N SER A 78 18.77 -19.81 2.44
CA SER A 78 20.14 -20.04 2.90
C SER A 78 20.22 -20.43 4.38
N LEU A 79 19.28 -19.94 5.19
CA LEU A 79 19.18 -20.22 6.63
C LEU A 79 18.57 -21.62 6.88
N ALA A 80 17.59 -21.99 6.04
CA ALA A 80 16.81 -23.21 6.19
C ALA A 80 16.98 -24.16 5.00
N THR A 81 18.21 -24.66 4.77
CA THR A 81 18.48 -25.57 3.66
C THR A 81 17.67 -26.86 3.82
N GLY A 82 16.84 -27.19 2.82
CA GLY A 82 15.96 -28.36 2.86
C GLY A 82 14.58 -28.10 3.45
N ALA A 83 14.26 -26.86 3.85
CA ALA A 83 12.91 -26.51 4.29
C ALA A 83 11.89 -26.57 3.14
N THR A 84 10.69 -27.02 3.46
CA THR A 84 9.51 -26.94 2.57
C THR A 84 8.69 -25.71 2.95
N TYR A 85 8.60 -24.73 2.06
CA TYR A 85 7.84 -23.50 2.25
C TYR A 85 6.41 -23.66 1.72
N TYR A 86 5.42 -23.19 2.49
CA TYR A 86 4.00 -23.22 2.11
C TYR A 86 3.54 -21.82 1.69
N ALA A 87 3.95 -21.41 0.48
CA ALA A 87 3.71 -20.07 -0.06
C ALA A 87 2.21 -19.70 -0.11
N ASP A 88 1.33 -20.65 -0.41
CA ASP A 88 -0.13 -20.41 -0.46
C ASP A 88 -0.74 -20.09 0.91
N MET A 89 -0.04 -20.42 2.00
CA MET A 89 -0.45 -20.10 3.37
C MET A 89 0.27 -18.86 3.93
N ALA A 90 1.07 -18.18 3.11
CA ALA A 90 1.79 -17.01 3.55
C ALA A 90 0.83 -15.85 3.87
N THR A 91 1.23 -15.01 4.80
CA THR A 91 0.56 -13.76 5.11
C THR A 91 1.47 -12.60 4.80
N THR A 92 0.89 -11.53 4.25
CA THR A 92 1.58 -10.26 3.98
C THR A 92 0.77 -9.17 4.66
N GLU A 93 1.43 -8.34 5.45
CA GLU A 93 0.82 -7.25 6.18
C GLU A 93 1.63 -5.98 5.96
N TRP A 94 0.96 -4.89 5.60
CA TRP A 94 1.61 -3.59 5.56
C TRP A 94 1.68 -2.98 6.96
N LEU A 95 2.87 -2.58 7.37
CA LEU A 95 3.12 -1.84 8.61
C LEU A 95 3.37 -0.37 8.24
N ASP A 96 2.36 0.50 8.38
CA ASP A 96 2.46 1.92 8.00
C ASP A 96 3.65 2.64 8.64
N GLN A 97 3.92 2.33 9.90
CA GLN A 97 5.15 2.69 10.60
C GLN A 97 5.73 1.35 11.06
N PRO A 98 6.89 0.90 10.53
CA PRO A 98 7.96 1.65 9.86
C PRO A 98 7.91 1.72 8.31
N SER A 99 6.74 1.58 7.67
CA SER A 99 6.60 1.51 6.20
C SER A 99 7.29 0.29 5.58
N LEU A 100 6.96 -0.89 6.12
CA LEU A 100 7.49 -2.18 5.68
C LEU A 100 6.35 -3.18 5.46
N TRP A 101 6.58 -4.12 4.54
CA TRP A 101 5.79 -5.34 4.43
C TRP A 101 6.31 -6.39 5.41
N PHE A 102 5.47 -6.81 6.35
CA PHE A 102 5.73 -7.96 7.19
C PHE A 102 5.19 -9.23 6.51
N VAL A 103 6.09 -10.16 6.22
CA VAL A 103 5.81 -11.40 5.49
C VAL A 103 6.07 -12.58 6.41
N VAL A 104 5.10 -13.49 6.51
CA VAL A 104 5.21 -14.72 7.30
C VAL A 104 4.85 -15.89 6.41
N ILE A 105 5.78 -16.83 6.24
CA ILE A 105 5.60 -18.01 5.40
C ILE A 105 5.74 -19.26 6.27
N PRO A 106 4.67 -20.04 6.48
CA PRO A 106 4.78 -21.33 7.13
C PRO A 106 5.76 -22.24 6.38
N LYS A 107 6.57 -22.99 7.11
CA LYS A 107 7.48 -23.97 6.54
C LYS A 107 7.70 -25.15 7.46
N THR A 108 8.13 -26.27 6.89
CA THR A 108 8.67 -27.40 7.65
C THR A 108 10.17 -27.54 7.41
N LEU A 109 10.93 -27.85 8.45
CA LEU A 109 12.35 -28.21 8.37
C LEU A 109 12.58 -29.42 9.28
N ASP A 110 13.15 -30.50 8.74
CA ASP A 110 13.38 -31.76 9.48
C ASP A 110 12.12 -32.32 10.18
N GLY A 111 10.96 -32.12 9.55
CA GLY A 111 9.65 -32.54 10.09
C GLY A 111 9.13 -31.68 11.24
N GLN A 112 9.76 -30.55 11.53
CA GLN A 112 9.30 -29.55 12.50
C GLN A 112 8.68 -28.35 11.81
N ASP A 113 7.52 -27.91 12.30
CA ASP A 113 6.86 -26.69 11.84
C ASP A 113 7.60 -25.45 12.36
N SER A 114 7.81 -24.50 11.47
CA SER A 114 8.40 -23.19 11.74
C SER A 114 7.84 -22.19 10.74
N VAL A 115 8.27 -20.94 10.83
CA VAL A 115 7.94 -19.92 9.84
C VAL A 115 9.22 -19.22 9.39
N ALA A 116 9.23 -18.79 8.13
CA ALA A 116 10.12 -17.73 7.69
C ALA A 116 9.43 -16.39 7.92
N VAL A 117 10.19 -15.39 8.37
CA VAL A 117 9.68 -14.05 8.67
C VAL A 117 10.60 -13.03 8.00
N CYS A 118 10.01 -12.09 7.27
CA CYS A 118 10.74 -10.99 6.65
C CYS A 118 10.02 -9.65 6.86
N ALA A 119 10.79 -8.57 6.98
CA ALA A 119 10.30 -7.20 6.88
C ALA A 119 10.93 -6.53 5.64
N ILE A 120 10.11 -6.29 4.62
CA ILE A 120 10.55 -5.88 3.28
C ILE A 120 10.13 -4.44 3.03
N GLY A 121 11.10 -3.58 2.72
CA GLY A 121 10.90 -2.19 2.33
C GLY A 121 11.33 -1.92 0.89
N GLY A 122 11.44 -0.63 0.56
CA GLY A 122 11.87 -0.19 -0.77
C GLY A 122 10.78 -0.39 -1.82
N ASN A 123 11.18 -0.84 -3.01
CA ASN A 123 10.29 -1.11 -4.14
C ASN A 123 10.70 -2.41 -4.86
N PRO A 124 9.86 -2.95 -5.77
CA PRO A 124 10.14 -4.23 -6.44
C PRO A 124 11.45 -4.30 -7.21
N GLU A 125 11.96 -3.16 -7.70
CA GLU A 125 13.22 -3.09 -8.46
C GLU A 125 14.44 -3.02 -7.53
N ALA A 126 14.25 -2.50 -6.32
CA ALA A 126 15.28 -2.37 -5.29
C ALA A 126 14.70 -2.68 -3.90
N PRO A 127 14.40 -3.95 -3.59
CA PRO A 127 13.85 -4.34 -2.30
C PRO A 127 14.90 -4.20 -1.20
N THR A 128 14.48 -3.72 -0.03
CA THR A 128 15.30 -3.68 1.19
C THR A 128 14.76 -4.67 2.22
N PHE A 129 15.62 -5.20 3.08
CA PHE A 129 15.24 -6.14 4.13
C PHE A 129 15.71 -5.59 5.47
N GLU A 130 14.76 -5.26 6.33
CA GLU A 130 15.01 -4.84 7.72
C GLU A 130 15.05 -6.05 8.67
N LEU A 131 14.38 -7.14 8.27
CA LEU A 131 14.37 -8.40 8.98
C LEU A 131 14.31 -9.55 7.97
N GLU A 132 15.11 -10.58 8.19
CA GLU A 132 15.04 -11.88 7.52
C GLU A 132 15.44 -12.96 8.51
N GLY A 133 14.61 -13.99 8.68
CA GLY A 133 14.90 -15.03 9.65
C GLY A 133 13.85 -16.12 9.74
N GLU A 134 14.03 -16.95 10.76
CA GLU A 134 13.15 -18.08 11.07
C GLU A 134 12.62 -17.92 12.49
N SER A 135 11.38 -18.36 12.72
CA SER A 135 10.78 -18.36 14.05
C SER A 135 9.87 -19.57 14.25
N LEU A 136 9.56 -19.86 15.50
CA LEU A 136 8.43 -20.73 15.82
C LEU A 136 7.12 -19.96 15.56
N PRO A 137 6.01 -20.64 15.23
CA PRO A 137 4.74 -19.95 14.96
C PRO A 137 4.28 -19.01 16.09
N GLY A 138 4.60 -19.33 17.35
CA GLY A 138 4.25 -18.50 18.50
C GLY A 138 5.09 -17.22 18.66
N GLY A 139 6.28 -17.15 18.05
CA GLY A 139 7.20 -16.00 18.18
C GLY A 139 6.93 -14.86 17.19
N VAL A 140 6.08 -15.08 16.18
CA VAL A 140 5.80 -14.10 15.11
C VAL A 140 5.22 -12.80 15.64
N ALA A 141 4.31 -12.88 16.62
CA ALA A 141 3.67 -11.71 17.19
C ALA A 141 4.66 -10.81 17.96
N GLU A 142 5.65 -11.43 18.61
CA GLU A 142 6.71 -10.72 19.32
C GLU A 142 7.65 -10.02 18.34
N ILE A 143 8.12 -10.74 17.31
CA ILE A 143 8.95 -10.16 16.23
C ILE A 143 8.25 -8.97 15.57
N ARG A 144 6.95 -9.10 15.27
CA ARG A 144 6.15 -7.98 14.73
C ARG A 144 6.08 -6.81 15.71
N ALA A 145 5.90 -7.08 17.00
CA ALA A 145 5.85 -6.04 18.03
C ALA A 145 7.19 -5.30 18.17
N GLU A 146 8.31 -6.01 18.09
CA GLU A 146 9.66 -5.42 18.10
C GLU A 146 9.90 -4.53 16.88
N LEU A 147 9.47 -4.99 15.70
CA LEU A 147 9.50 -4.19 14.46
C LEU A 147 8.69 -2.89 14.58
N LEU A 148 7.50 -2.97 15.17
CA LEU A 148 6.63 -1.80 15.39
C LEU A 148 7.17 -0.87 16.49
N ALA A 149 7.89 -1.40 17.47
CA ALA A 149 8.57 -0.61 18.48
C ALA A 149 9.80 0.12 17.91
N GLY A 150 10.28 -0.29 16.73
CA GLY A 150 11.38 0.34 15.99
C GLY A 150 12.70 0.23 16.73
N SER A 151 13.33 -0.96 16.70
CA SER A 151 14.72 -1.22 17.12
C SER A 151 15.28 -0.25 18.17
N GLY A 152 14.59 -0.11 19.30
CA GLY A 152 15.00 0.69 20.44
C GLY A 152 15.66 -0.22 21.46
N GLY A 153 16.89 -0.65 21.18
CA GLY A 153 17.61 -1.62 22.00
C GLY A 153 19.10 -1.58 21.78
N GLU A 154 19.72 -0.43 22.05
CA GLU A 154 21.09 -0.37 22.59
C GLU A 154 21.02 -0.11 24.10
#